data_AF-A0A7S4EAE0-F1
#
_entry.id   AF-A0A7S4EAE0-F1
#
_cell.length_a   1.000
_cell.length_b   1.000
_cell.length_c   1.000
_cell.angle_alpha   90.00
_cell.angle_beta   90.00
_cell.angle_gamma   90.00
#
_symmetry.space_group_name_H-M   'P 1'
#
loop_
_entity.id
_entity.type
_entity.pdbx_description
1 polymer ?
#
loop_
_entity_poly.entity_id
_entity_poly.type
_entity_poly.pdbx_seq_one_letter_code
_entity_poly.pdbx_strand_id
1 'polypeptide(L)'
;VTALLLQYATALIMTPAARNQLTRRRATETTDTDFADAQWQLYAAQSGRWEGVWTTFDSQGIEQLAHTGCWDVSLDGDDAVHKMEVPGPDGYPRQIPVGTYTKGKLGRQTCAGAGMVSGPTLLRSGLMSTELLLRYGASRLRVAVQHAPAEANEGVEDAVPALLCFRCVVARERCDAELGAPTREVEATRWQGHEDDLPDDKDNTHFWKGRSPYSWRRDWVGESDVAIRDTLEHFELPDGLEEDESWHESTRSGEASYNLALPGGIRVQAPQIIPAAVPVPIRVAWMPNAQTLLRAEGVVTALEAVEGSDERLAPPRLVTFRADCLKDRGPKPG
;
A
#
# COMPACT_ATOMS: atom_id res chain seq x y z
N VAL A 1 -33.64 9.44 -17.49
CA VAL A 1 -32.48 8.55 -17.16
C VAL A 1 -31.29 9.37 -16.63
N THR A 2 -31.07 10.60 -17.10
CA THR A 2 -29.99 11.50 -16.63
C THR A 2 -30.21 12.15 -15.26
N ALA A 3 -31.46 12.39 -14.85
CA ALA A 3 -31.76 13.02 -13.55
C ALA A 3 -31.63 12.09 -12.32
N LEU A 4 -31.69 10.76 -12.51
CA LEU A 4 -31.60 9.80 -11.41
C LEU A 4 -30.14 9.59 -10.93
N LEU A 5 -29.16 9.75 -11.81
CA LEU A 5 -27.73 9.60 -11.46
C LEU A 5 -27.22 10.73 -10.56
N LEU A 6 -27.77 11.95 -10.68
CA LEU A 6 -27.39 13.07 -9.82
C LEU A 6 -27.87 12.89 -8.38
N GLN A 7 -29.06 12.30 -8.16
CA GLN A 7 -29.59 12.06 -6.80
C GLN A 7 -28.81 10.99 -6.03
N TYR A 8 -28.23 10.00 -6.73
CA TYR A 8 -27.33 9.04 -6.10
C TYR A 8 -25.94 9.63 -5.80
N ALA A 9 -25.46 10.58 -6.61
CA ALA A 9 -24.18 11.26 -6.36
C ALA A 9 -24.25 12.24 -5.17
N THR A 10 -25.38 12.92 -4.95
CA THR A 10 -25.52 13.85 -3.81
C THR A 10 -25.86 13.16 -2.49
N ALA A 11 -26.55 12.01 -2.52
CA ALA A 11 -26.87 11.25 -1.30
C ALA A 11 -25.66 10.46 -0.73
N LEU A 12 -24.59 10.26 -1.51
CA LEU A 12 -23.37 9.58 -1.08
C LEU A 12 -22.36 10.49 -0.35
N ILE A 13 -22.67 11.78 -0.18
CA ILE A 13 -21.71 12.80 0.30
C ILE A 13 -21.85 13.11 1.81
N MET A 14 -22.78 12.48 2.54
CA MET A 14 -23.08 12.85 3.94
C MET A 14 -22.73 11.83 5.02
N THR A 15 -21.83 10.88 4.76
CA THR A 15 -21.06 10.29 5.86
C THR A 15 -19.70 10.97 5.90
N PRO A 16 -19.42 11.83 6.89
CA PRO A 16 -18.05 12.26 7.10
C PRO A 16 -17.20 11.00 7.24
N ALA A 17 -16.11 10.90 6.45
CA ALA A 17 -15.09 9.90 6.70
C ALA A 17 -14.79 9.95 8.20
N ALA A 18 -15.03 8.83 8.88
CA ALA A 18 -14.95 8.73 10.32
C ALA A 18 -13.66 9.42 10.77
N ARG A 19 -13.81 10.56 11.45
CA ARG A 19 -12.73 11.17 12.22
C ARG A 19 -12.23 10.09 13.16
N ASN A 20 -11.06 9.52 12.83
CA ASN A 20 -10.12 8.83 13.69
C ASN A 20 -10.72 8.20 14.96
N GLN A 21 -11.37 7.03 14.88
CA GLN A 21 -11.75 6.31 16.10
C GLN A 21 -10.54 5.80 16.89
N LEU A 22 -9.35 5.70 16.27
CA LEU A 22 -8.08 5.51 16.98
C LEU A 22 -7.79 6.60 18.03
N THR A 23 -8.41 7.78 17.96
CA THR A 23 -8.27 8.80 19.04
C THR A 23 -8.85 8.36 20.39
N ARG A 24 -9.56 7.22 20.48
CA ARG A 24 -10.00 6.66 21.77
C ARG A 24 -9.00 5.72 22.43
N ARG A 25 -8.06 5.13 21.69
CA ARG A 25 -7.01 4.30 22.29
C ARG A 25 -5.82 5.19 22.59
N ARG A 26 -5.40 5.23 23.85
CA ARG A 26 -4.23 6.02 24.25
C ARG A 26 -3.00 5.32 23.69
N ALA A 27 -2.21 6.01 22.86
CA ALA A 27 -0.92 5.50 22.40
C ALA A 27 -0.14 4.96 23.60
N THR A 28 0.36 3.73 23.50
CA THR A 28 1.09 3.08 24.59
C THR A 28 2.48 3.70 24.74
N GLU A 29 3.07 4.14 23.63
CA GLU A 29 4.32 4.89 23.60
C GLU A 29 4.25 6.00 22.52
N THR A 30 4.53 7.24 22.93
CA THR A 30 5.14 8.23 22.04
C THR A 30 6.62 8.08 22.28
N THR A 31 7.34 7.48 21.34
CA THR A 31 8.78 7.32 21.49
C THR A 31 9.41 8.72 21.50
N ASP A 32 10.20 9.04 22.53
CA ASP A 32 11.06 10.25 22.60
C ASP A 32 12.20 10.21 21.55
N THR A 33 12.11 9.29 20.60
CA THR A 33 13.02 9.15 19.46
C THR A 33 12.73 10.25 18.46
N ASP A 34 13.79 10.91 17.96
CA ASP A 34 13.66 11.85 16.85
C ASP A 34 12.91 11.16 15.70
N PHE A 35 11.78 11.74 15.27
CA PHE A 35 10.95 11.21 14.19
C PHE A 35 11.79 10.95 12.94
N ALA A 36 12.74 11.82 12.62
CA ALA A 36 13.63 11.63 11.47
C ALA A 36 14.49 10.36 11.59
N ASP A 37 14.93 10.03 12.80
CA ASP A 37 15.73 8.83 13.10
C ASP A 37 14.87 7.57 13.01
N ALA A 38 13.66 7.60 13.58
CA ALA A 38 12.72 6.48 13.49
C ALA A 38 12.33 6.19 12.04
N GLN A 39 12.00 7.23 11.27
CA GLN A 39 11.71 7.10 9.84
C GLN A 39 12.91 6.53 9.06
N TRP A 40 14.13 7.02 9.34
CA TRP A 40 15.34 6.52 8.67
C TRP A 40 15.62 5.05 8.99
N GLN A 41 15.47 4.62 10.25
CA GLN A 41 15.69 3.22 10.63
C GLN A 41 14.72 2.27 9.91
N LEU A 42 13.43 2.62 9.88
CA LEU A 42 12.41 1.84 9.17
C LEU A 42 12.67 1.79 7.66
N TYR A 43 13.11 2.92 7.10
CA TYR A 43 13.47 3.02 5.69
C TYR A 43 14.71 2.20 5.34
N ALA A 44 15.80 2.36 6.10
CA ALA A 44 17.07 1.64 5.89
C ALA A 44 16.90 0.13 6.04
N ALA A 45 15.94 -0.33 6.84
CA ALA A 45 15.57 -1.74 6.93
C ALA A 45 15.07 -2.33 5.59
N GLN A 46 14.65 -1.49 4.63
CA GLN A 46 14.25 -1.90 3.28
C GLN A 46 15.42 -2.05 2.30
N SER A 47 16.65 -1.80 2.76
CA SER A 47 17.86 -1.99 1.96
C SER A 47 18.04 -3.42 1.48
N GLY A 48 18.77 -3.58 0.39
CA GLY A 48 19.05 -4.87 -0.23
C GLY A 48 18.63 -4.95 -1.70
N ARG A 49 18.94 -6.11 -2.29
CA ARG A 49 18.61 -6.44 -3.67
C ARG A 49 17.31 -7.24 -3.69
N TRP A 50 16.25 -6.63 -4.20
CA TRP A 50 14.90 -7.17 -4.22
C TRP A 50 14.52 -7.61 -5.62
N GLU A 51 14.44 -8.91 -5.83
CA GLU A 51 14.01 -9.49 -7.09
C GLU A 51 12.52 -9.80 -7.02
N GLY A 52 11.78 -9.42 -8.06
CA GLY A 52 10.33 -9.40 -7.99
C GLY A 52 9.60 -9.71 -9.29
N VAL A 53 8.32 -10.00 -9.14
CA VAL A 53 7.35 -10.07 -10.24
C VAL A 53 6.39 -8.90 -10.08
N TRP A 54 6.34 -8.02 -11.08
CA TRP A 54 5.46 -6.86 -11.11
C TRP A 54 4.30 -7.13 -12.08
N THR A 55 3.10 -7.22 -11.53
CA THR A 55 1.87 -7.45 -12.28
C THR A 55 1.08 -6.15 -12.37
N THR A 56 0.76 -5.71 -13.58
CA THR A 56 -0.08 -4.54 -13.85
C THR A 56 -1.51 -4.97 -14.08
N PHE A 57 -2.43 -4.32 -13.38
CA PHE A 57 -3.87 -4.46 -13.52
C PHE A 57 -4.47 -3.15 -14.01
N ASP A 58 -5.45 -3.23 -14.90
CA ASP A 58 -6.19 -2.06 -15.36
C ASP A 58 -7.19 -1.53 -14.32
N SER A 59 -7.98 -0.54 -14.70
CA SER A 59 -9.01 0.11 -13.88
C SER A 59 -10.17 -0.81 -13.47
N GLN A 60 -10.31 -1.98 -14.11
CA GLN A 60 -11.30 -3.01 -13.79
C GLN A 60 -10.70 -4.17 -13.00
N GLY A 61 -9.38 -4.14 -12.77
CA GLY A 61 -8.66 -5.19 -12.05
C GLY A 61 -8.30 -6.40 -12.90
N ILE A 62 -8.34 -6.26 -14.22
CA ILE A 62 -7.91 -7.31 -15.15
C ILE A 62 -6.39 -7.20 -15.33
N GLU A 63 -5.71 -8.33 -15.21
CA GLU A 63 -4.27 -8.44 -15.44
C GLU A 63 -3.93 -8.11 -16.90
N GLN A 64 -3.00 -7.18 -17.10
CA GLN A 64 -2.57 -6.71 -18.42
C GLN A 64 -1.16 -7.21 -18.78
N LEU A 65 -0.25 -7.19 -17.81
CA LEU A 65 1.16 -7.54 -18.01
C LEU A 65 1.78 -8.02 -16.69
N ALA A 66 2.65 -9.03 -16.77
CA ALA A 66 3.55 -9.41 -15.70
C ALA A 66 4.99 -9.43 -16.22
N HIS A 67 5.93 -8.89 -15.45
CA HIS A 67 7.36 -8.96 -15.77
C HIS A 67 8.19 -9.12 -14.51
N THR A 68 9.36 -9.71 -14.65
CA THR A 68 10.35 -9.75 -13.59
C THR A 68 11.20 -8.48 -13.61
N GLY A 69 11.63 -8.04 -12.44
CA GLY A 69 12.49 -6.88 -12.28
C GLY A 69 13.27 -6.97 -10.98
N CYS A 70 14.27 -6.11 -10.84
CA CYS A 70 15.04 -6.01 -9.61
C CYS A 70 15.12 -4.56 -9.13
N TRP A 71 14.89 -4.38 -7.83
CA TRP A 71 15.10 -3.14 -7.09
C TRP A 71 16.29 -3.29 -6.15
N ASP A 72 17.33 -2.53 -6.39
CA ASP A 72 18.49 -2.47 -5.50
C ASP A 72 18.45 -1.18 -4.67
N VAL A 73 18.50 -1.34 -3.36
CA VAL A 73 18.58 -0.25 -2.39
C VAL A 73 19.89 -0.39 -1.64
N SER A 74 20.88 0.40 -2.04
CA SER A 74 22.20 0.41 -1.42
C SER A 74 22.31 1.54 -0.40
N LEU A 75 22.78 1.24 0.80
CA LEU A 75 23.08 2.23 1.83
C LEU A 75 24.57 2.64 1.78
N ASP A 76 24.82 3.93 1.98
CA ASP A 76 26.15 4.50 2.18
C ASP A 76 26.07 5.52 3.34
N GLY A 77 26.34 5.05 4.55
CA GLY A 77 26.14 5.84 5.77
C GLY A 77 24.69 6.27 5.94
N ASP A 78 24.45 7.59 5.92
CA ASP A 78 23.13 8.21 6.05
C ASP A 78 22.43 8.43 4.70
N ASP A 79 23.02 7.95 3.60
CA ASP A 79 22.45 8.02 2.25
C ASP A 79 21.97 6.63 1.77
N ALA A 80 20.90 6.64 0.99
CA ALA A 80 20.34 5.48 0.33
C ALA A 80 20.14 5.78 -1.15
N VAL A 81 20.66 4.91 -2.01
CA VAL A 81 20.52 5.02 -3.46
C VAL A 81 19.63 3.91 -3.96
N HIS A 82 18.54 4.30 -4.63
CA HIS A 82 17.57 3.39 -5.22
C HIS A 82 17.86 3.23 -6.70
N LYS A 83 18.04 1.98 -7.12
CA LYS A 83 18.28 1.61 -8.51
C LYS A 83 17.27 0.55 -8.93
N MET A 84 16.75 0.73 -10.13
CA MET A 84 15.95 -0.29 -10.80
C MET A 84 16.80 -0.93 -11.88
N GLU A 85 16.89 -2.25 -11.86
CA GLU A 85 17.54 -3.01 -12.91
C GLU A 85 16.49 -3.48 -13.91
N VAL A 86 16.72 -3.11 -15.17
CA VAL A 86 15.90 -3.53 -16.29
C VAL A 86 16.73 -4.35 -17.28
N PRO A 87 16.13 -5.30 -18.00
CA PRO A 87 16.83 -6.04 -19.05
C PRO A 87 17.44 -5.08 -20.09
N GLY A 88 18.74 -5.19 -20.32
CA GLY A 88 19.44 -4.48 -21.40
C GLY A 88 19.31 -5.22 -22.74
N PRO A 89 19.43 -4.51 -23.87
CA PRO A 89 19.37 -5.11 -25.21
C PRO A 89 20.54 -6.07 -25.50
N ASP A 90 21.62 -6.00 -24.72
CA ASP A 90 22.81 -6.84 -24.77
C ASP A 90 22.77 -8.02 -23.79
N GLY A 91 21.65 -8.20 -23.07
CA GLY A 91 21.48 -9.25 -22.07
C GLY A 91 22.04 -8.90 -20.69
N TYR A 92 22.69 -7.74 -20.53
CA TYR A 92 23.15 -7.27 -19.22
C TYR A 92 22.12 -6.32 -18.59
N PRO A 93 21.86 -6.40 -17.27
CA PRO A 93 20.93 -5.49 -16.63
C PRO A 93 21.44 -4.04 -16.70
N ARG A 94 20.61 -3.13 -17.21
CA ARG A 94 20.87 -1.69 -17.13
C ARG A 94 20.32 -1.17 -15.81
N GLN A 95 21.16 -0.45 -15.06
CA GLN A 95 20.73 0.27 -13.85
C GLN A 95 20.12 1.63 -14.21
N ILE A 96 18.90 1.86 -13.75
CA ILE A 96 18.19 3.13 -13.84
C ILE A 96 18.15 3.73 -12.43
N PRO A 97 18.73 4.91 -12.19
CA PRO A 97 18.60 5.59 -10.91
C PRO A 97 17.14 6.00 -10.71
N VAL A 98 16.56 5.60 -9.58
CA VAL A 98 15.17 5.93 -9.23
C VAL A 98 15.11 7.10 -8.26
N GLY A 99 16.02 7.13 -7.28
CA GLY A 99 16.06 8.18 -6.27
C GLY A 99 17.26 8.04 -5.35
N THR A 100 17.57 9.14 -4.68
CA THR A 100 18.54 9.19 -3.58
C THR A 100 17.83 9.81 -2.39
N TYR A 101 17.99 9.21 -1.23
CA TYR A 101 17.34 9.60 0.01
C TYR A 101 18.39 9.67 1.10
N THR A 102 18.22 10.61 2.02
CA THR A 102 19.16 10.82 3.13
C THR A 102 18.38 10.84 4.43
N LYS A 103 19.03 10.49 5.54
CA LYS A 103 18.47 10.67 6.88
C LYS A 103 17.91 12.09 7.05
N GLY A 104 16.66 12.19 7.54
CA GLY A 104 15.92 13.45 7.66
C GLY A 104 15.38 14.05 6.34
N LYS A 105 15.67 13.44 5.18
CA LYS A 105 15.23 13.86 3.85
C LYS A 105 14.76 12.68 3.00
N LEU A 106 13.72 12.00 3.48
CA LEU A 106 13.09 10.87 2.80
C LEU A 106 12.09 11.29 1.69
N GLY A 107 11.90 12.59 1.45
CA GLY A 107 11.03 13.09 0.39
C GLY A 107 9.55 12.81 0.67
N ARG A 108 8.93 11.97 -0.17
CA ARG A 108 7.52 11.56 -0.06
C ARG A 108 7.34 10.17 0.57
N GLN A 109 8.41 9.62 1.14
CA GLN A 109 8.37 8.35 1.84
C GLN A 109 7.96 8.58 3.29
N THR A 110 7.06 7.73 3.81
CA THR A 110 6.70 7.70 5.22
C THR A 110 6.59 6.24 5.65
N CYS A 111 7.25 5.88 6.73
CA CYS A 111 7.32 4.53 7.26
C CYS A 111 6.53 4.43 8.58
N ALA A 112 5.93 3.27 8.82
CA ALA A 112 5.28 2.92 10.08
C ALA A 112 5.34 1.40 10.21
N GLY A 113 5.87 0.88 11.32
CA GLY A 113 5.93 -0.56 11.59
C GLY A 113 6.46 -1.39 10.42
N ALA A 114 5.66 -2.37 9.99
CA ALA A 114 5.97 -3.26 8.87
C ALA A 114 5.77 -2.64 7.47
N GLY A 115 5.37 -1.37 7.39
CA GLY A 115 4.95 -0.74 6.15
C GLY A 115 5.66 0.56 5.80
N MET A 116 5.51 0.95 4.53
CA MET A 116 5.94 2.24 4.01
C MET A 116 4.95 2.73 2.96
N VAL A 117 4.74 4.04 2.86
CA VAL A 117 4.04 4.69 1.75
C VAL A 117 5.00 5.59 1.01
N SER A 118 4.96 5.54 -0.32
CA SER A 118 5.60 6.49 -1.23
C SER A 118 4.51 7.31 -1.94
N GLY A 119 4.48 8.61 -1.65
CA GLY A 119 3.48 9.52 -2.21
C GLY A 119 2.36 9.87 -1.23
N PRO A 120 1.21 10.35 -1.74
CA PRO A 120 0.87 10.48 -3.16
C PRO A 120 1.77 11.50 -3.88
N THR A 121 2.06 11.24 -5.15
CA THR A 121 2.90 12.11 -6.00
C THR A 121 2.27 12.30 -7.36
N LEU A 122 2.33 13.52 -7.91
CA LEU A 122 1.97 13.81 -9.28
C LEU A 122 3.13 13.43 -10.22
N LEU A 123 2.88 12.51 -11.14
CA LEU A 123 3.83 12.08 -12.16
C LEU A 123 3.84 13.08 -13.32
N ARG A 124 4.92 13.07 -14.12
CA ARG A 124 5.02 13.91 -15.34
C ARG A 124 3.90 13.65 -16.35
N SER A 125 3.29 12.47 -16.29
CA SER A 125 2.12 12.11 -17.11
C SER A 125 0.81 12.76 -16.63
N GLY A 126 0.82 13.50 -15.52
CA GLY A 126 -0.39 14.04 -14.88
C GLY A 126 -1.13 13.03 -13.99
N LEU A 127 -0.65 11.79 -13.89
CA LEU A 127 -1.22 10.78 -13.00
C LEU A 127 -0.81 11.04 -11.55
N MET A 128 -1.72 10.88 -10.61
CA MET A 128 -1.40 10.73 -9.20
C MET A 128 -1.00 9.27 -8.94
N SER A 129 0.10 9.04 -8.24
CA SER A 129 0.57 7.71 -7.86
C SER A 129 0.77 7.64 -6.36
N THR A 130 0.23 6.59 -5.73
CA THR A 130 0.47 6.26 -4.32
C THR A 130 0.93 4.81 -4.25
N GLU A 131 2.07 4.56 -3.64
CA GLU A 131 2.59 3.20 -3.46
C GLU A 131 2.60 2.83 -1.97
N LEU A 132 2.01 1.69 -1.63
CA LEU A 132 2.05 1.10 -0.30
C LEU A 132 2.94 -0.14 -0.32
N LEU A 133 3.77 -0.28 0.69
CA LEU A 133 4.71 -1.38 0.89
C LEU A 133 4.39 -2.07 2.21
N LEU A 134 4.40 -3.41 2.21
CA LEU A 134 4.37 -4.26 3.40
C LEU A 134 5.55 -5.22 3.35
N ARG A 135 6.29 -5.34 4.45
CA ARG A 135 7.47 -6.23 4.55
C ARG A 135 7.24 -7.32 5.59
N TYR A 136 7.65 -8.53 5.25
CA TYR A 136 7.72 -9.67 6.15
C TYR A 136 9.02 -10.45 5.92
N GLY A 137 9.96 -10.35 6.86
CA GLY A 137 11.27 -10.99 6.73
C GLY A 137 12.04 -10.52 5.48
N ALA A 138 12.47 -11.48 4.67
CA ALA A 138 13.16 -11.25 3.39
C ALA A 138 12.19 -11.06 2.21
N SER A 139 10.89 -10.93 2.46
CA SER A 139 9.86 -10.74 1.43
C SER A 139 9.14 -9.42 1.64
N ARG A 140 8.72 -8.79 0.54
CA ARG A 140 7.88 -7.61 0.60
C ARG A 140 6.88 -7.57 -0.54
N LEU A 141 5.77 -6.92 -0.27
CA LEU A 141 4.70 -6.61 -1.21
C LEU A 141 4.68 -5.10 -1.42
N ARG A 142 4.72 -4.66 -2.68
CA ARG A 142 4.53 -3.26 -3.06
C ARG A 142 3.32 -3.13 -3.97
N VAL A 143 2.48 -2.15 -3.71
CA VAL A 143 1.25 -1.90 -4.46
C VAL A 143 1.19 -0.43 -4.81
N ALA A 144 1.37 -0.11 -6.09
CA ALA A 144 1.24 1.24 -6.62
C ALA A 144 -0.14 1.39 -7.28
N VAL A 145 -0.99 2.24 -6.72
CA VAL A 145 -2.27 2.62 -7.32
C VAL A 145 -2.11 3.98 -7.98
N GLN A 146 -2.63 4.10 -9.20
CA GLN A 146 -2.57 5.34 -9.96
C GLN A 146 -3.95 5.82 -10.36
N HIS A 147 -4.16 7.12 -10.18
CA HIS A 147 -5.38 7.82 -10.53
C HIS A 147 -5.11 8.86 -11.61
N ALA A 148 -5.95 8.89 -12.64
CA ALA A 148 -5.88 9.83 -13.75
C ALA A 148 -6.98 10.89 -13.62
N PRO A 149 -6.77 12.12 -14.11
CA PRO A 149 -7.85 13.10 -14.23
C PRO A 149 -9.03 12.52 -15.01
N ALA A 150 -10.24 12.67 -14.46
CA ALA A 150 -11.47 12.42 -15.21
C ALA A 150 -11.67 13.53 -16.24
N GLU A 151 -12.21 13.19 -17.42
CA GLU A 151 -12.70 14.20 -18.35
C GLU A 151 -13.83 14.99 -17.67
N ALA A 152 -13.83 16.32 -17.86
CA ALA A 152 -14.91 17.16 -17.38
C ALA A 152 -16.22 16.72 -18.08
N ASN A 153 -17.32 16.61 -17.31
CA ASN A 153 -18.62 16.43 -17.93
C ASN A 153 -18.91 17.63 -18.85
N GLU A 154 -19.30 17.38 -20.09
CA GLU A 154 -19.69 18.44 -21.03
C GLU A 154 -20.72 19.39 -20.37
N GLY A 155 -20.40 20.69 -20.33
CA GLY A 155 -21.28 21.74 -19.82
C GLY A 155 -21.09 22.12 -18.34
N VAL A 156 -20.02 21.69 -17.67
CA VAL A 156 -19.68 22.14 -16.30
C VAL A 156 -18.33 22.87 -16.32
N GLU A 157 -18.36 24.20 -16.49
CA GLU A 157 -17.15 25.04 -16.61
C GLU A 157 -16.32 25.17 -15.32
N ASP A 158 -16.88 24.84 -14.14
CA ASP A 158 -16.24 25.13 -12.84
C ASP A 158 -16.06 23.91 -11.92
N ALA A 159 -16.22 22.67 -12.41
CA ALA A 159 -16.02 21.49 -11.56
C ALA A 159 -14.52 21.16 -11.43
N VAL A 160 -13.99 21.22 -10.20
CA VAL A 160 -12.67 20.64 -9.91
C VAL A 160 -12.70 19.18 -10.34
N PRO A 161 -11.77 18.74 -11.22
CA PRO A 161 -11.82 17.38 -11.76
C PRO A 161 -11.72 16.36 -10.62
N ALA A 162 -12.34 15.19 -10.79
CA ALA A 162 -12.06 14.05 -9.91
C ALA A 162 -10.93 13.21 -10.51
N LEU A 163 -10.26 12.39 -9.70
CA LEU A 163 -9.29 11.43 -10.22
C LEU A 163 -9.87 10.01 -10.26
N LEU A 164 -9.86 9.36 -11.41
CA LEU A 164 -10.33 7.99 -11.63
C LEU A 164 -9.19 6.99 -11.47
N CYS A 165 -9.44 5.89 -10.78
CA CYS A 165 -8.50 4.77 -10.70
C CYS A 165 -8.21 4.26 -12.11
N PHE A 166 -6.95 4.36 -12.52
CA PHE A 166 -6.49 4.06 -13.87
C PHE A 166 -5.79 2.71 -13.95
N ARG A 167 -4.90 2.43 -12.99
CA ARG A 167 -4.15 1.18 -12.93
C ARG A 167 -3.64 0.87 -11.52
N CYS A 168 -3.39 -0.40 -11.28
CA CYS A 168 -2.71 -0.88 -10.08
C CYS A 168 -1.53 -1.76 -10.49
N VAL A 169 -0.37 -1.57 -9.87
CA VAL A 169 0.81 -2.43 -10.05
C VAL A 169 1.09 -3.13 -8.73
N VAL A 170 1.13 -4.46 -8.74
CA VAL A 170 1.45 -5.29 -7.58
C VAL A 170 2.79 -5.97 -7.81
N ALA A 171 3.76 -5.62 -6.99
CA ALA A 171 5.11 -6.16 -7.00
C ALA A 171 5.29 -7.11 -5.81
N ARG A 172 5.54 -8.38 -6.12
CA ARG A 172 5.91 -9.44 -5.17
C ARG A 172 7.42 -9.58 -5.20
N GLU A 173 8.10 -9.27 -4.11
CA GLU A 173 9.56 -9.15 -4.13
C GLU A 173 10.20 -9.94 -2.99
N ARG A 174 11.38 -10.51 -3.25
CA ARG A 174 12.20 -11.22 -2.28
C ARG A 174 13.63 -10.70 -2.33
N CYS A 175 14.23 -10.55 -1.16
CA CYS A 175 15.64 -10.21 -0.97
C CYS A 175 16.44 -11.48 -0.71
N ASP A 176 16.52 -12.34 -1.73
CA ASP A 176 17.22 -13.62 -1.69
C ASP A 176 17.88 -13.87 -3.04
N ALA A 177 19.21 -13.87 -3.06
CA ALA A 177 20.00 -14.03 -4.28
C ALA A 177 20.01 -15.48 -4.81
N GLU A 178 19.70 -16.47 -3.98
CA GLU A 178 19.70 -17.89 -4.39
C GLU A 178 18.37 -18.28 -5.05
N LEU A 179 17.26 -17.81 -4.48
CA LEU A 179 15.92 -18.10 -5.00
C LEU A 179 15.49 -17.15 -6.13
N GLY A 180 16.02 -15.92 -6.14
CA GLY A 180 15.63 -14.86 -7.06
C GLY A 180 14.17 -14.43 -6.93
N ALA A 181 13.60 -13.90 -8.01
CA ALA A 181 12.23 -13.40 -8.03
C ALA A 181 11.20 -14.50 -7.68
N PRO A 182 10.19 -14.21 -6.83
CA PRO A 182 9.16 -15.17 -6.44
C PRO A 182 8.14 -15.36 -7.58
N THR A 183 8.53 -16.03 -8.66
CA THR A 183 7.60 -16.44 -9.73
C THR A 183 6.70 -17.59 -9.28
N ARG A 184 5.64 -17.88 -10.04
CA ARG A 184 4.74 -19.00 -9.75
C ARG A 184 5.51 -20.33 -9.76
N GLU A 185 6.42 -20.48 -10.71
CA GLU A 185 7.23 -21.68 -10.92
C GLU A 185 8.27 -21.85 -9.81
N VAL A 186 8.95 -20.76 -9.44
CA VAL A 186 9.90 -20.74 -8.32
C VAL A 186 9.19 -21.09 -7.02
N GLU A 187 8.03 -20.49 -6.72
CA GLU A 187 7.28 -20.83 -5.51
C GLU A 187 6.72 -22.26 -5.52
N ALA A 188 6.21 -22.74 -6.66
CA ALA A 188 5.71 -24.11 -6.76
C ALA A 188 6.81 -25.14 -6.48
N THR A 189 8.03 -24.87 -6.96
CA THR A 189 9.20 -25.73 -6.72
C THR A 189 9.66 -25.64 -5.27
N ARG A 190 9.76 -24.42 -4.73
CA ARG A 190 10.18 -24.16 -3.34
C ARG A 190 9.31 -24.90 -2.32
N TRP A 191 8.00 -24.91 -2.56
CA TRP A 191 7.03 -25.50 -1.63
C TRP A 191 6.73 -26.98 -1.91
N GLN A 192 7.36 -27.59 -2.92
CA GLN A 192 7.16 -28.99 -3.25
C GLN A 192 7.68 -29.89 -2.12
N GLY A 193 6.79 -30.64 -1.45
CA GLY A 193 7.16 -31.51 -0.34
C GLY A 193 7.35 -30.81 1.00
N HIS A 194 7.17 -29.48 1.06
CA HIS A 194 7.27 -28.64 2.26
C HIS A 194 5.91 -28.01 2.62
N GLU A 195 4.80 -28.69 2.33
CA GLU A 195 3.47 -28.09 2.58
C GLU A 195 3.18 -27.87 4.07
N ASP A 196 3.79 -28.68 4.93
CA ASP A 196 3.63 -28.66 6.39
C ASP A 196 4.91 -28.21 7.15
N ASP A 197 6.04 -28.08 6.46
CA ASP A 197 7.35 -27.73 7.06
C ASP A 197 7.89 -26.41 6.52
N LEU A 198 8.68 -25.70 7.34
CA LEU A 198 9.35 -24.47 6.95
C LEU A 198 10.56 -24.77 6.06
N PRO A 199 10.79 -23.99 4.98
CA PRO A 199 12.03 -24.08 4.20
C PRO A 199 13.26 -23.78 5.07
N ASP A 200 14.43 -24.24 4.65
CA ASP A 200 15.70 -24.13 5.39
C ASP A 200 16.10 -22.66 5.71
N ASP A 201 15.68 -21.72 4.87
CA ASP A 201 15.90 -20.28 5.03
C ASP A 201 14.95 -19.60 6.04
N LYS A 202 13.98 -20.35 6.60
CA LYS A 202 12.96 -19.91 7.57
C LYS A 202 11.99 -18.83 7.06
N ASP A 203 12.02 -18.48 5.77
CA ASP A 203 11.02 -17.59 5.16
C ASP A 203 9.79 -18.41 4.75
N ASN A 204 8.67 -18.17 5.43
CA ASN A 204 7.41 -18.88 5.20
C ASN A 204 6.40 -18.10 4.37
N THR A 205 6.87 -17.17 3.55
CA THR A 205 6.01 -16.38 2.66
C THR A 205 5.51 -17.20 1.47
N HIS A 206 4.21 -17.04 1.17
CA HIS A 206 3.61 -17.57 -0.05
C HIS A 206 2.94 -16.43 -0.82
N PHE A 207 3.47 -16.09 -2.00
CA PHE A 207 2.92 -15.05 -2.88
C PHE A 207 1.89 -15.58 -3.88
N TRP A 208 1.83 -16.89 -4.12
CA TRP A 208 0.94 -17.50 -5.11
C TRP A 208 -0.02 -18.54 -4.53
N LYS A 209 0.17 -18.98 -3.27
CA LYS A 209 -0.78 -19.87 -2.59
C LYS A 209 -2.08 -19.12 -2.28
N GLY A 210 -3.22 -19.66 -2.73
CA GLY A 210 -4.53 -19.12 -2.37
C GLY A 210 -4.75 -19.17 -0.85
N ARG A 211 -5.48 -18.20 -0.31
CA ARG A 211 -5.91 -18.20 1.10
C ARG A 211 -7.41 -18.43 1.16
N SER A 212 -7.84 -19.22 2.14
CA SER A 212 -9.26 -19.45 2.39
C SER A 212 -9.97 -18.12 2.66
N PRO A 213 -11.19 -17.89 2.12
CA PRO A 213 -11.99 -16.73 2.46
C PRO A 213 -12.21 -16.56 3.96
N TYR A 214 -12.26 -17.66 4.71
CA TYR A 214 -12.45 -17.67 6.16
C TYR A 214 -11.21 -17.19 6.94
N SER A 215 -10.00 -17.33 6.38
CA SER A 215 -8.77 -16.85 7.02
C SER A 215 -8.81 -15.33 7.24
N TRP A 216 -9.48 -14.59 6.36
CA TRP A 216 -9.62 -13.15 6.50
C TRP A 216 -10.46 -12.76 7.73
N ARG A 217 -11.39 -13.60 8.17
CA ARG A 217 -12.35 -13.31 9.25
C ARG A 217 -11.91 -13.87 10.62
N ARG A 218 -10.64 -14.25 10.74
CA ARG A 218 -10.08 -14.70 12.02
C ARG A 218 -9.98 -13.54 13.00
N ASP A 219 -9.76 -13.91 14.25
CA ASP A 219 -9.51 -12.95 15.31
C ASP A 219 -8.05 -12.50 15.26
N TRP A 220 -7.83 -11.27 14.83
CA TRP A 220 -6.50 -10.71 14.58
C TRP A 220 -6.13 -9.73 15.68
N VAL A 221 -5.04 -10.00 16.39
CA VAL A 221 -4.49 -9.17 17.47
C VAL A 221 -3.06 -8.78 17.14
N GLY A 222 -2.56 -7.66 17.64
CA GLY A 222 -1.16 -7.30 17.40
C GLY A 222 -0.86 -5.84 17.59
N GLU A 223 -0.07 -5.28 16.70
CA GLU A 223 0.49 -3.94 16.83
C GLU A 223 0.07 -3.08 15.64
N SER A 224 -0.04 -1.77 15.89
CA SER A 224 -0.36 -0.76 14.91
C SER A 224 0.54 0.45 15.10
N ASP A 225 1.21 0.86 14.02
CA ASP A 225 2.02 2.06 13.98
C ASP A 225 1.35 3.08 13.07
N VAL A 226 1.24 4.32 13.54
CA VAL A 226 0.55 5.40 12.84
C VAL A 226 1.49 6.60 12.72
N ALA A 227 1.85 6.93 11.49
CA ALA A 227 2.59 8.13 11.15
C ALA A 227 1.61 9.25 10.75
N ILE A 228 1.71 10.39 11.43
CA ILE A 228 0.96 11.61 11.13
C ILE A 228 1.92 12.78 11.18
N ARG A 229 2.16 13.43 10.04
CA ARG A 229 3.09 14.56 9.92
C ARG A 229 4.49 14.20 10.43
N ASP A 230 4.85 14.69 11.62
CA ASP A 230 6.13 14.58 12.31
C ASP A 230 6.04 13.71 13.57
N THR A 231 4.97 12.93 13.73
CA THR A 231 4.79 11.98 14.83
C THR A 231 4.66 10.56 14.30
N LEU A 232 5.21 9.62 15.07
CA LEU A 232 5.02 8.18 14.91
C LEU A 232 4.50 7.63 16.23
N GLU A 233 3.27 7.13 16.22
CA GLU A 233 2.58 6.61 17.41
C GLU A 233 2.44 5.10 17.30
N HIS A 234 2.66 4.41 18.43
CA HIS A 234 2.52 2.96 18.54
C HIS A 234 1.29 2.58 19.39
N PHE A 235 0.56 1.56 18.95
CA PHE A 235 -0.62 1.02 19.62
C PHE A 235 -0.58 -0.50 19.71
N GLU A 236 -0.83 -1.04 20.89
CA GLU A 236 -1.15 -2.44 21.09
C GLU A 236 -2.66 -2.69 20.85
N LEU A 237 -2.98 -3.82 20.21
CA LEU A 237 -4.33 -4.27 19.88
C LEU A 237 -4.59 -5.67 20.48
N PRO A 238 -4.60 -5.83 21.82
CA PRO A 238 -4.68 -7.13 22.48
C PRO A 238 -6.07 -7.78 22.37
N ASP A 239 -7.11 -6.97 22.25
CA ASP A 239 -8.51 -7.42 22.20
C ASP A 239 -9.02 -7.68 20.79
N GLY A 240 -8.14 -7.48 19.80
CA GLY A 240 -8.45 -7.63 18.38
C GLY A 240 -8.91 -6.34 17.72
N LEU A 241 -9.39 -6.49 16.49
CA LEU A 241 -9.89 -5.40 15.67
C LEU A 241 -11.37 -5.17 15.88
N GLU A 242 -11.76 -3.91 15.95
CA GLU A 242 -13.16 -3.51 15.90
C GLU A 242 -13.74 -3.79 14.49
N GLU A 243 -15.09 -3.83 14.38
CA GLU A 243 -15.76 -4.19 13.13
C GLU A 243 -15.44 -3.20 11.99
N ASP A 244 -15.38 -1.90 12.31
CA ASP A 244 -15.03 -0.84 11.37
C ASP A 244 -13.55 -0.85 10.97
N GLU A 245 -12.68 -1.32 11.85
CA GLU A 245 -11.26 -1.57 11.57
C GLU A 245 -11.05 -2.84 10.74
N SER A 246 -12.03 -3.74 10.65
CA SER A 246 -11.93 -5.03 9.95
C SER A 246 -12.15 -4.92 8.43
N TRP A 247 -11.75 -3.81 7.80
CA TRP A 247 -11.94 -3.53 6.37
C TRP A 247 -11.32 -4.57 5.43
N HIS A 248 -10.34 -5.34 5.90
CA HIS A 248 -9.69 -6.40 5.14
C HIS A 248 -10.60 -7.61 4.93
N GLU A 249 -11.67 -7.77 5.71
CA GLU A 249 -12.59 -8.93 5.66
C GLU A 249 -13.54 -8.90 4.47
N SER A 250 -13.94 -7.72 4.02
CA SER A 250 -14.92 -7.52 2.96
C SER A 250 -14.42 -6.52 1.93
N THR A 251 -14.63 -6.83 0.67
CA THR A 251 -14.64 -5.81 -0.39
C THR A 251 -15.92 -5.01 -0.19
N ARG A 252 -15.82 -3.75 0.26
CA ARG A 252 -17.01 -2.92 0.55
C ARG A 252 -17.96 -2.94 -0.66
N SER A 253 -19.13 -3.55 -0.50
CA SER A 253 -20.18 -3.54 -1.51
C SER A 253 -20.98 -2.23 -1.36
N GLY A 254 -20.92 -1.33 -2.33
CA GLY A 254 -21.78 -0.14 -2.41
C GLY A 254 -21.07 1.20 -2.51
N GLU A 255 -19.80 1.30 -2.11
CA GLU A 255 -18.94 2.45 -2.43
C GLU A 255 -18.17 2.14 -3.73
N ALA A 256 -18.09 3.10 -4.65
CA ALA A 256 -17.29 2.97 -5.87
C ALA A 256 -15.81 2.78 -5.52
N SER A 257 -15.40 1.52 -5.37
CA SER A 257 -14.09 1.12 -4.86
C SER A 257 -13.46 0.11 -5.81
N TYR A 258 -12.19 0.37 -6.12
CA TYR A 258 -11.32 -0.56 -6.79
C TYR A 258 -10.89 -1.64 -5.79
N ASN A 259 -11.25 -2.89 -6.04
CA ASN A 259 -10.96 -4.01 -5.15
C ASN A 259 -10.26 -5.12 -5.92
N LEU A 260 -9.07 -5.52 -5.46
CA LEU A 260 -8.38 -6.71 -5.96
C LEU A 260 -8.25 -7.74 -4.83
N ALA A 261 -8.61 -8.98 -5.13
CA ALA A 261 -8.27 -10.15 -4.33
C ALA A 261 -7.36 -11.04 -5.18
N LEU A 262 -6.11 -11.17 -4.76
CA LEU A 262 -5.07 -11.86 -5.51
C LEU A 262 -4.55 -13.10 -4.74
N PRO A 263 -3.96 -14.08 -5.45
CA PRO A 263 -3.20 -15.15 -4.81
C PRO A 263 -2.12 -14.61 -3.86
N GLY A 264 -1.72 -15.43 -2.89
CA GLY A 264 -0.78 -15.03 -1.83
C GLY A 264 -1.42 -14.30 -0.66
N GLY A 265 -2.75 -14.34 -0.56
CA GLY A 265 -3.48 -13.65 0.50
C GLY A 265 -3.34 -12.14 0.41
N ILE A 266 -3.47 -11.58 -0.79
CA ILE A 266 -3.30 -10.14 -1.04
C ILE A 266 -4.67 -9.52 -1.31
N ARG A 267 -4.98 -8.42 -0.63
CA ARG A 267 -6.13 -7.57 -0.92
C ARG A 267 -5.68 -6.14 -1.14
N VAL A 268 -6.17 -5.52 -2.20
CA VAL A 268 -5.99 -4.09 -2.48
C VAL A 268 -7.37 -3.46 -2.49
N GLN A 269 -7.53 -2.35 -1.77
CA GLN A 269 -8.73 -1.53 -1.82
C GLN A 269 -8.32 -0.08 -2.04
N ALA A 270 -8.89 0.55 -3.04
CA ALA A 270 -8.65 1.97 -3.34
C ALA A 270 -9.96 2.62 -3.81
N PRO A 271 -10.11 3.94 -3.68
CA PRO A 271 -11.24 4.64 -4.28
C PRO A 271 -11.19 4.50 -5.81
N GLN A 272 -12.34 4.17 -6.42
CA GLN A 272 -12.46 4.26 -7.88
C GLN A 272 -12.39 5.72 -8.33
N ILE A 273 -12.85 6.65 -7.48
CA ILE A 273 -12.86 8.09 -7.69
C ILE A 273 -12.29 8.76 -6.44
N ILE A 274 -11.23 9.57 -6.60
CA ILE A 274 -10.76 10.52 -5.57
C ILE A 274 -11.46 11.86 -5.82
N PRO A 275 -12.38 12.30 -4.96
CA PRO A 275 -12.96 13.61 -5.06
C PRO A 275 -11.94 14.69 -4.67
N ALA A 276 -12.09 15.88 -5.23
CA ALA A 276 -11.26 17.02 -4.89
C ALA A 276 -11.36 17.37 -3.39
N ALA A 277 -10.22 17.60 -2.75
CA ALA A 277 -10.09 17.99 -1.34
C ALA A 277 -10.70 17.03 -0.30
N VAL A 278 -11.13 15.82 -0.70
CA VAL A 278 -11.71 14.83 0.21
C VAL A 278 -10.65 13.77 0.57
N PRO A 279 -10.34 13.58 1.87
CA PRO A 279 -9.47 12.49 2.30
C PRO A 279 -10.08 11.13 2.00
N VAL A 280 -9.31 10.27 1.34
CA VAL A 280 -9.76 8.92 0.96
C VAL A 280 -8.66 7.89 1.26
N PRO A 281 -9.02 6.69 1.76
CA PRO A 281 -8.04 5.66 2.10
C PRO A 281 -7.65 4.81 0.88
N ILE A 282 -6.35 4.56 0.73
CA ILE A 282 -5.81 3.48 -0.10
C ILE A 282 -5.28 2.42 0.86
N ARG A 283 -5.64 1.15 0.63
CA ARG A 283 -5.45 0.06 1.58
C ARG A 283 -4.86 -1.17 0.91
N VAL A 284 -3.94 -1.82 1.62
CA VAL A 284 -3.39 -3.12 1.23
C VAL A 284 -3.36 -4.01 2.46
N ALA A 285 -3.84 -5.24 2.30
CA ALA A 285 -3.68 -6.29 3.29
C ALA A 285 -2.97 -7.49 2.66
N TRP A 286 -2.10 -8.14 3.44
CA TRP A 286 -1.31 -9.27 2.99
C TRP A 286 -1.18 -10.32 4.11
N MET A 287 -1.52 -11.57 3.79
CA MET A 287 -1.25 -12.74 4.64
C MET A 287 -0.03 -13.51 4.12
N PRO A 288 1.20 -13.12 4.51
CA PRO A 288 2.42 -13.79 4.06
C PRO A 288 2.40 -15.28 4.39
N ASN A 289 1.91 -15.63 5.58
CA ASN A 289 1.70 -17.00 6.05
C ASN A 289 0.28 -17.17 6.64
N ALA A 290 -0.01 -18.31 7.28
CA ALA A 290 -1.33 -18.60 7.84
C ALA A 290 -1.61 -17.92 9.19
N GLN A 291 -0.57 -17.41 9.85
CA GLN A 291 -0.60 -16.89 11.22
C GLN A 291 -0.42 -15.37 11.29
N THR A 292 -0.03 -14.73 10.19
CA THR A 292 0.28 -13.29 10.14
C THR A 292 -0.60 -12.59 9.12
N LEU A 293 -1.14 -11.44 9.52
CA LEU A 293 -1.82 -10.48 8.65
C LEU A 293 -1.10 -9.12 8.78
N LEU A 294 -0.56 -8.65 7.67
CA LEU A 294 -0.01 -7.30 7.54
C LEU A 294 -1.02 -6.39 6.86
N ARG A 295 -1.12 -5.14 7.30
CA ARG A 295 -2.01 -4.15 6.69
C ARG A 295 -1.32 -2.80 6.58
N ALA A 296 -1.64 -2.08 5.51
CA ALA A 296 -1.22 -0.70 5.30
C ALA A 296 -2.41 0.12 4.83
N GLU A 297 -2.60 1.31 5.41
CA GLU A 297 -3.60 2.29 5.01
C GLU A 297 -2.91 3.66 4.86
N GLY A 298 -2.91 4.20 3.65
CA GLY A 298 -2.53 5.58 3.39
C GLY A 298 -3.77 6.41 3.10
N VAL A 299 -4.06 7.41 3.92
CA VAL A 299 -5.14 8.37 3.65
C VAL A 299 -4.56 9.52 2.84
N VAL A 300 -5.12 9.76 1.66
CA VAL A 300 -4.61 10.73 0.70
C VAL A 300 -5.65 11.80 0.36
N THR A 301 -5.20 12.99 0.03
CA THR A 301 -6.03 14.03 -0.61
C THR A 301 -5.39 14.50 -1.91
N ALA A 302 -6.21 15.03 -2.81
CA ALA A 302 -5.78 15.58 -4.09
C ALA A 302 -6.64 16.78 -4.48
N LEU A 303 -6.11 17.60 -5.40
CA LEU A 303 -6.86 18.67 -6.08
C LEU A 303 -7.49 19.69 -5.09
N GLU A 304 -6.75 20.06 -4.05
CA GLU A 304 -7.19 21.08 -3.09
C GLU A 304 -7.01 22.47 -3.71
N ALA A 305 -8.05 23.30 -3.70
CA ALA A 305 -7.96 24.68 -4.18
C ALA A 305 -6.96 25.49 -3.34
N VAL A 306 -6.11 26.28 -3.98
CA VAL A 306 -5.20 27.21 -3.29
C VAL A 306 -5.95 28.50 -2.99
N GLU A 307 -5.94 28.92 -1.73
CA GLU A 307 -6.59 30.17 -1.31
C GLU A 307 -6.05 31.37 -2.12
N GLY A 308 -6.97 32.13 -2.73
CA GLY A 308 -6.63 33.28 -3.58
C GLY A 308 -6.22 32.94 -5.01
N SER A 309 -6.44 31.70 -5.48
CA SER A 309 -6.19 31.31 -6.87
C SER A 309 -7.25 30.33 -7.39
N ASP A 310 -7.99 30.75 -8.42
CA ASP A 310 -9.01 29.90 -9.06
C ASP A 310 -8.39 28.84 -10.01
N GLU A 311 -7.15 29.06 -10.47
CA GLU A 311 -6.48 28.18 -11.45
C GLU A 311 -5.50 27.19 -10.82
N ARG A 312 -5.10 27.38 -9.56
CA ARG A 312 -4.04 26.57 -8.93
C ARG A 312 -4.62 25.58 -7.94
N LEU A 313 -4.26 24.31 -8.16
CA LEU A 313 -4.51 23.23 -7.23
C LEU A 313 -3.24 22.89 -6.46
N ALA A 314 -3.37 22.68 -5.15
CA ALA A 314 -2.30 22.19 -4.31
C ALA A 314 -1.93 20.75 -4.72
N PRO A 315 -0.65 20.36 -4.58
CA PRO A 315 -0.22 19.01 -4.88
C PRO A 315 -0.92 17.99 -3.96
N PRO A 316 -1.10 16.74 -4.42
CA PRO A 316 -1.66 15.70 -3.57
C PRO A 316 -0.76 15.49 -2.34
N ARG A 317 -1.38 15.12 -1.22
CA ARG A 317 -0.68 14.92 0.06
C ARG A 317 -1.17 13.68 0.79
N LEU A 318 -0.27 13.13 1.59
CA LEU A 318 -0.55 12.11 2.59
C LEU A 318 -1.09 12.81 3.83
N VAL A 319 -2.23 12.34 4.34
CA VAL A 319 -2.86 12.83 5.57
C VAL A 319 -2.41 12.01 6.77
N THR A 320 -2.44 10.68 6.64
CA THR A 320 -1.92 9.73 7.63
C THR A 320 -1.49 8.45 6.94
N PHE A 321 -0.54 7.75 7.55
CA PHE A 321 -0.16 6.41 7.16
C PHE A 321 -0.19 5.49 8.38
N ARG A 322 -0.91 4.38 8.27
CA ARG A 322 -1.00 3.34 9.30
C ARG A 322 -0.47 2.04 8.72
N ALA A 323 0.30 1.30 9.51
CA ALA A 323 0.63 -0.08 9.21
C ALA A 323 0.40 -0.96 10.44
N ASP A 324 -0.13 -2.15 10.22
CA ASP A 324 -0.41 -3.12 11.28
C ASP A 324 0.36 -4.41 11.04
N CYS A 325 0.80 -5.03 12.15
CA CYS A 325 1.34 -6.37 12.18
C CYS A 325 0.49 -7.21 13.14
N LEU A 326 -0.35 -8.07 12.58
CA LEU A 326 -1.36 -8.82 13.32
C LEU A 326 -1.07 -10.31 13.27
N LYS A 327 -1.40 -10.99 14.37
CA LYS A 327 -1.27 -12.42 14.59
C LYS A 327 -2.64 -13.05 14.79
N ASP A 328 -2.79 -14.25 14.28
CA ASP A 328 -3.99 -15.05 14.39
C ASP A 328 -4.17 -15.57 15.83
N ARG A 329 -5.30 -15.24 16.47
CA ARG A 329 -5.72 -15.77 17.77
C ARG A 329 -6.71 -16.93 17.64
N GLY A 330 -7.11 -17.27 16.42
CA GLY A 330 -8.09 -18.31 16.10
C GLY A 330 -9.39 -17.73 15.55
N PRO A 331 -10.50 -18.51 15.60
CA PRO A 331 -11.81 -18.02 15.20
C PRO A 331 -12.28 -16.86 16.09
N LYS A 332 -12.99 -15.89 15.53
CA LYS A 332 -13.64 -14.83 16.33
C LYS A 332 -14.62 -15.45 17.35
N PRO A 333 -14.66 -14.93 18.60
CA PRO A 333 -15.73 -15.27 19.54
C PRO A 333 -17.08 -14.96 18.89
N GLY A 334 -18.01 -15.92 18.92
CA GLY A 334 -19.36 -15.77 18.38
C GLY A 334 -20.29 -14.94 19.26
#